data_AF-A0A0A0BIR8-F1
#
_entry.id   AF-A0A0A0BIR8-F1
#
_cell.length_a   1.000
_cell.length_b   1.000
_cell.length_c   1.000
_cell.angle_alpha   90.00
_cell.angle_beta   90.00
_cell.angle_gamma   90.00
#
_symmetry.space_group_name_H-M   'P 1'
#
loop_
_entity.id
_entity.type
_entity.pdbx_description
1 polymer ?
#
loop_
_entity_poly.entity_id
_entity_poly.type
_entity_poly.pdbx_seq_one_letter_code
_entity_poly.pdbx_strand_id
1 'polypeptide(L)'
;MSEFGTKLENHISLPFLDLAFRPFFLLATLFSIFALCLWGLLLSGRLVFSPYGGGYFWHAHEMVFGFVSAVLVGFLLTAAQSWTGVRAPNGFKLFVLACVWLFARIFMLMGEIIPFEIIVSVDLSFTLLAAYFLLVMLVEKKQYRNYFAVIALLIITFLNGLTHYSLRGEPVYELRDSIHATILIITMMMTVIGGRVTPLFTANATKLPPKSRIPWLENAILLNIWVLISIYHQYILPVRLCFLVSTLFYMCSFDSNQKF
;
A
#
# COMPACT_ATOMS: atom_id res chain seq x y z
N MET A 1 0.73 -40.39 -1.45
CA MET A 1 0.48 -39.12 -2.18
C MET A 1 0.70 -37.86 -1.32
N SER A 2 1.24 -37.96 -0.10
CA SER A 2 1.46 -36.82 0.83
C SER A 2 2.92 -36.37 0.96
N GLU A 3 3.87 -37.09 0.36
CA GLU A 3 5.31 -36.83 0.50
C GLU A 3 5.94 -36.11 -0.72
N PHE A 4 5.22 -36.13 -1.86
CA PHE A 4 5.67 -35.47 -3.10
C PHE A 4 5.26 -33.99 -3.14
N GLY A 5 4.14 -33.63 -2.50
CA GLY A 5 3.68 -32.24 -2.39
C GLY A 5 4.54 -31.39 -1.44
N THR A 6 5.10 -31.99 -0.39
CA THR A 6 5.98 -31.33 0.59
C THR A 6 7.42 -31.15 0.08
N LYS A 7 7.87 -31.92 -0.92
CA LYS A 7 9.21 -31.79 -1.52
C LYS A 7 9.35 -30.64 -2.53
N LEU A 8 8.26 -30.20 -3.16
CA LEU A 8 8.25 -29.05 -4.06
C LEU A 8 8.27 -27.70 -3.34
N GLU A 9 7.87 -27.65 -2.06
CA GLU A 9 7.94 -26.42 -1.26
C GLU A 9 9.37 -26.00 -0.88
N ASN A 10 10.38 -26.87 -1.04
CA ASN A 10 11.68 -26.71 -0.38
C ASN A 10 12.92 -26.46 -1.26
N HIS A 11 12.83 -26.25 -2.59
CA HIS A 11 14.05 -26.10 -3.41
C HIS A 11 14.09 -24.95 -4.42
N ILE A 12 13.34 -23.87 -4.20
CA ILE A 12 13.67 -22.57 -4.78
C ILE A 12 13.69 -21.53 -3.66
N SER A 13 14.67 -21.65 -2.75
CA SER A 13 15.04 -20.53 -1.87
C SER A 13 15.80 -19.51 -2.70
N LEU A 14 15.13 -18.88 -3.67
CA LEU A 14 15.65 -17.68 -4.32
C LEU A 14 15.75 -16.63 -3.21
N PRO A 15 16.95 -16.12 -2.87
CA PRO A 15 17.10 -15.14 -1.79
C PRO A 15 16.21 -13.89 -2.00
N PHE A 16 15.86 -13.63 -3.25
CA PHE A 16 14.93 -12.59 -3.65
C PHE A 16 13.51 -12.78 -3.11
N LEU A 17 13.05 -14.01 -2.86
CA LEU A 17 11.68 -14.32 -2.40
C LEU A 17 11.60 -14.66 -0.91
N ASP A 18 12.61 -14.31 -0.12
CA ASP A 18 12.64 -14.62 1.31
C ASP A 18 11.83 -13.65 2.18
N LEU A 19 11.84 -12.36 1.81
CA LEU A 19 11.22 -11.26 2.55
C LEU A 19 10.54 -10.31 1.57
N ALA A 20 9.31 -9.90 1.88
CA ALA A 20 8.47 -9.11 0.98
C ALA A 20 9.10 -7.79 0.51
N PHE A 21 9.92 -7.12 1.33
CA PHE A 21 10.57 -5.89 0.90
C PHE A 21 11.51 -6.11 -0.29
N ARG A 22 12.16 -7.29 -0.41
CA ARG A 22 13.17 -7.55 -1.44
C ARG A 22 12.59 -7.46 -2.86
N PRO A 23 11.53 -8.21 -3.21
CA PRO A 23 10.98 -8.11 -4.54
C PRO A 23 10.24 -6.79 -4.75
N PHE A 24 9.44 -6.35 -3.79
CA PHE A 24 8.63 -5.15 -4.00
C PHE A 24 9.45 -3.87 -4.08
N PHE A 25 10.54 -3.73 -3.31
CA PHE A 25 11.36 -2.51 -3.42
C PHE A 25 12.13 -2.50 -4.73
N LEU A 26 12.65 -3.65 -5.18
CA LEU A 26 13.31 -3.74 -6.48
C LEU A 26 12.34 -3.45 -7.63
N LEU A 27 11.18 -4.12 -7.64
CA LEU A 27 10.16 -3.95 -8.66
C LEU A 27 9.62 -2.52 -8.67
N ALA A 28 9.32 -1.94 -7.50
CA ALA A 28 8.88 -0.55 -7.39
C ALA A 28 9.92 0.43 -7.93
N THR A 29 11.21 0.23 -7.63
CA THR A 29 12.29 1.10 -8.11
C THR A 29 12.44 1.03 -9.63
N LEU A 30 12.47 -0.18 -10.20
CA LEU A 30 12.55 -0.35 -11.66
C LEU A 30 11.31 0.21 -12.34
N PHE A 31 10.15 -0.03 -11.77
CA PHE A 31 8.88 0.48 -12.29
C PHE A 31 8.79 1.99 -12.21
N SER A 32 9.25 2.65 -11.14
CA SER A 32 9.21 4.11 -11.04
C SER A 32 10.09 4.78 -12.09
N ILE A 33 11.27 4.20 -12.36
CA ILE A 33 12.15 4.67 -13.45
C ILE A 33 11.41 4.55 -14.79
N PHE A 34 10.90 3.36 -15.09
CA PHE A 34 10.16 3.11 -16.33
C PHE A 34 8.95 4.05 -16.48
N ALA A 35 8.13 4.15 -15.44
CA ALA A 35 6.88 4.88 -15.49
C ALA A 35 7.07 6.40 -15.58
N LEU A 36 8.07 6.96 -14.89
CA LEU A 36 8.41 8.38 -15.01
C LEU A 36 9.02 8.71 -16.37
N CYS A 37 9.85 7.83 -16.93
CA CYS A 37 10.35 7.98 -18.30
C CYS A 37 9.20 7.97 -19.32
N LEU A 38 8.29 6.98 -19.22
CA LEU A 38 7.14 6.87 -20.11
C LEU A 38 6.24 8.09 -19.99
N TRP A 39 5.93 8.52 -18.77
CA TRP A 39 5.14 9.73 -18.53
C TRP A 39 5.80 10.97 -19.11
N GLY A 40 7.13 11.15 -18.95
CA GLY A 40 7.85 12.28 -19.53
C GLY A 40 7.79 12.31 -21.07
N LEU A 41 7.84 11.14 -21.72
CA LEU A 41 7.68 11.02 -23.17
C LEU A 41 6.26 11.36 -23.64
N LEU A 42 5.24 10.90 -22.90
CA LEU A 42 3.84 11.24 -23.15
C LEU A 42 3.58 12.74 -22.98
N LEU A 43 4.03 13.31 -21.85
CA LEU A 43 3.82 14.72 -21.52
C LEU A 43 4.54 15.67 -22.48
N SER A 44 5.72 15.28 -22.97
CA SER A 44 6.45 16.06 -23.98
C SER A 44 5.90 15.92 -25.40
N GLY A 45 4.88 15.08 -25.62
CA GLY A 45 4.33 14.79 -26.95
C GLY A 45 5.27 14.00 -27.86
N ARG A 46 6.39 13.49 -27.35
CA ARG A 46 7.37 12.70 -28.12
C ARG A 46 6.91 11.26 -28.38
N LEU A 47 5.94 10.78 -27.61
CA LEU A 47 5.33 9.48 -27.76
C LEU A 47 3.81 9.64 -27.82
N VAL A 48 3.19 9.12 -28.88
CA VAL A 48 1.73 9.01 -28.99
C VAL A 48 1.34 7.59 -28.58
N PHE A 49 0.90 7.45 -27.34
CA PHE A 49 0.51 6.17 -26.75
C PHE A 49 -0.66 6.40 -25.80
N SER A 50 -1.67 5.53 -25.87
CA SER A 50 -2.90 5.64 -25.08
C SER A 50 -3.01 4.44 -24.13
N PRO A 51 -2.44 4.53 -22.92
CA PRO A 51 -2.65 3.51 -21.90
C PRO A 51 -4.11 3.51 -21.42
N TYR A 52 -4.46 2.52 -20.61
CA TYR A 52 -5.79 2.43 -20.01
C TYR A 52 -6.14 3.71 -19.25
N GLY A 53 -7.32 4.27 -19.54
CA GLY A 53 -7.80 5.54 -18.96
C GLY A 53 -7.11 6.81 -19.49
N GLY A 54 -6.17 6.69 -20.44
CA GLY A 54 -5.38 7.79 -20.96
C GLY A 54 -4.15 8.12 -20.10
N GLY A 55 -3.20 8.88 -20.66
CA GLY A 55 -1.89 9.10 -20.04
C GLY A 55 -1.95 9.71 -18.63
N TYR A 56 -2.82 10.70 -18.42
CA TYR A 56 -2.95 11.36 -17.11
C TYR A 56 -3.51 10.43 -16.03
N PHE A 57 -4.58 9.67 -16.36
CA PHE A 57 -5.13 8.66 -15.46
C PHE A 57 -4.08 7.61 -15.11
N TRP A 58 -3.45 7.05 -16.15
CA TRP A 58 -2.44 6.00 -16.00
C TRP A 58 -1.30 6.46 -15.10
N HIS A 59 -0.75 7.66 -15.34
CA HIS A 59 0.32 8.19 -14.49
C HIS A 59 -0.11 8.38 -13.04
N ALA A 60 -1.25 9.04 -12.81
CA ALA A 60 -1.74 9.29 -11.46
C ALA A 60 -2.02 7.98 -10.70
N HIS A 61 -2.67 7.02 -11.35
CA HIS A 61 -2.96 5.70 -10.81
C HIS A 61 -1.68 4.93 -10.51
N GLU A 62 -0.76 4.84 -11.47
CA GLU A 62 0.44 4.03 -11.35
C GLU A 62 1.44 4.56 -10.32
N MET A 63 1.50 5.87 -10.10
CA MET A 63 2.33 6.42 -9.02
C MET A 63 1.79 6.04 -7.63
N VAL A 64 0.48 5.97 -7.46
CA VAL A 64 -0.16 5.75 -6.15
C VAL A 64 -0.43 4.26 -5.87
N PHE A 65 -1.16 3.59 -6.76
CA PHE A 65 -1.58 2.19 -6.61
C PHE A 65 -0.56 1.21 -7.19
N GLY A 66 0.26 1.64 -8.14
CA GLY A 66 1.37 0.83 -8.65
C GLY A 66 2.61 0.91 -7.77
N PHE A 67 3.27 2.06 -7.79
CA PHE A 67 4.54 2.31 -7.14
C PHE A 67 4.42 2.37 -5.60
N VAL A 68 3.67 3.33 -5.06
CA VAL A 68 3.63 3.52 -3.60
C VAL A 68 3.03 2.30 -2.89
N SER A 69 2.00 1.69 -3.45
CA SER A 69 1.39 0.49 -2.85
C SER A 69 2.34 -0.72 -2.85
N ALA A 70 3.21 -0.88 -3.87
CA ALA A 70 4.24 -1.91 -3.85
C ALA A 70 5.21 -1.72 -2.68
N VAL A 71 5.73 -0.50 -2.51
CA VAL A 71 6.61 -0.14 -1.39
C VAL A 71 5.91 -0.37 -0.05
N LEU A 72 4.66 0.08 0.06
CA LEU A 72 3.85 -0.08 1.26
C LEU A 72 3.64 -1.55 1.62
N VAL A 73 3.25 -2.41 0.67
CA VAL A 73 3.05 -3.84 0.88
C VAL A 73 4.35 -4.54 1.26
N GLY A 74 5.44 -4.25 0.55
CA GLY A 74 6.77 -4.79 0.84
C GLY A 74 7.23 -4.46 2.26
N PHE A 75 7.00 -3.22 2.69
CA PHE A 75 7.29 -2.77 4.05
C PHE A 75 6.37 -3.44 5.07
N LEU A 76 5.05 -3.39 4.89
CA LEU A 76 4.07 -3.87 5.87
C LEU A 76 4.19 -5.36 6.16
N LEU A 77 4.31 -6.20 5.13
CA LEU A 77 4.47 -7.65 5.32
C LEU A 77 5.78 -7.98 6.06
N THR A 78 6.86 -7.24 5.77
CA THR A 78 8.15 -7.40 6.45
C THR A 78 8.09 -6.92 7.91
N ALA A 79 7.45 -5.77 8.15
CA ALA A 79 7.28 -5.20 9.49
C ALA A 79 6.36 -6.07 10.35
N ALA A 80 5.28 -6.60 9.78
CA ALA A 80 4.36 -7.49 10.46
C ALA A 80 5.04 -8.74 10.98
N GLN A 81 6.00 -9.31 10.25
CA GLN A 81 6.81 -10.42 10.75
C GLN A 81 7.58 -10.04 12.01
N SER A 82 8.08 -8.80 12.10
CA SER A 82 8.78 -8.33 13.31
C SER A 82 7.82 -8.13 14.49
N TRP A 83 6.59 -7.64 14.24
CA TRP A 83 5.59 -7.43 15.29
C TRP A 83 4.93 -8.72 15.80
N THR A 84 4.79 -9.71 14.94
CA THR A 84 4.05 -10.95 15.24
C THR A 84 4.98 -12.11 15.55
N GLY A 85 6.22 -12.10 15.03
CA GLY A 85 7.09 -13.28 14.98
C GLY A 85 6.58 -14.37 14.01
N VAL A 86 5.45 -14.14 13.32
CA VAL A 86 4.94 -15.04 12.27
C VAL A 86 5.72 -14.76 11.00
N ARG A 87 6.10 -15.81 10.28
CA ARG A 87 6.84 -15.66 9.03
C ARG A 87 5.96 -14.98 7.97
N ALA A 88 6.46 -13.90 7.37
CA ALA A 88 5.80 -13.25 6.24
C ALA A 88 5.70 -14.20 5.02
N PRO A 89 4.78 -13.94 4.06
CA PRO A 89 4.75 -14.65 2.79
C PRO A 89 6.14 -14.70 2.16
N ASN A 90 6.58 -15.90 1.80
CA ASN A 90 7.88 -16.17 1.18
C ASN A 90 7.73 -17.25 0.11
N GLY A 91 8.79 -17.44 -0.69
CA GLY A 91 8.83 -18.42 -1.76
C GLY A 91 7.67 -18.25 -2.75
N PHE A 92 6.92 -19.32 -2.98
CA PHE A 92 5.82 -19.34 -3.95
C PHE A 92 4.71 -18.31 -3.65
N LYS A 93 4.31 -18.13 -2.38
CA LYS A 93 3.25 -17.17 -2.01
C LYS A 93 3.66 -15.74 -2.36
N LEU A 94 4.92 -15.39 -2.12
CA LEU A 94 5.45 -14.08 -2.44
C LEU A 94 5.64 -13.90 -3.95
N PHE A 95 6.05 -14.96 -4.66
CA PHE A 95 6.13 -14.96 -6.12
C PHE A 95 4.77 -14.69 -6.76
N VAL A 96 3.71 -15.36 -6.31
CA VAL A 96 2.34 -15.12 -6.81
C VAL A 96 1.93 -13.68 -6.57
N LEU A 97 2.15 -13.14 -5.37
CA LEU A 97 1.81 -11.75 -5.06
C LEU A 97 2.57 -10.75 -5.95
N ALA A 98 3.86 -11.00 -6.23
CA ALA A 98 4.66 -10.19 -7.14
C ALA A 98 4.17 -10.30 -8.59
N CYS A 99 3.75 -11.49 -9.04
CA CYS A 99 3.20 -11.68 -10.38
C CYS A 99 1.86 -10.96 -10.54
N VAL A 100 0.96 -11.05 -9.56
CA VAL A 100 -0.31 -10.32 -9.57
C VAL A 100 -0.07 -8.82 -9.72
N TRP A 101 0.87 -8.27 -8.94
CA TRP A 101 1.26 -6.86 -9.07
C TRP A 101 1.79 -6.55 -10.47
N LEU A 102 2.70 -7.38 -11.00
CA LEU A 102 3.31 -7.14 -12.31
C LEU A 102 2.28 -7.20 -13.45
N PHE A 103 1.37 -8.18 -13.41
CA PHE A 103 0.32 -8.31 -14.40
C PHE A 103 -0.64 -7.12 -14.38
N ALA A 104 -0.98 -6.59 -13.20
CA ALA A 104 -1.78 -5.36 -13.11
C ALA A 104 -1.12 -4.20 -13.89
N ARG A 105 0.19 -3.99 -13.70
CA ARG A 105 0.94 -2.94 -14.43
C ARG A 105 0.99 -3.17 -15.93
N ILE A 106 1.20 -4.41 -16.35
CA ILE A 106 1.22 -4.77 -17.78
C ILE A 106 -0.16 -4.49 -18.39
N PHE A 107 -1.23 -4.94 -17.75
CA PHE A 107 -2.60 -4.76 -18.26
C PHE A 107 -2.98 -3.27 -18.39
N MET A 108 -2.55 -2.43 -17.44
CA MET A 108 -2.75 -0.97 -17.51
C MET A 108 -2.05 -0.32 -18.73
N LEU A 109 -0.96 -0.91 -19.23
CA LEU A 109 -0.28 -0.46 -20.45
C LEU A 109 -0.95 -0.97 -21.74
N MET A 110 -1.81 -2.00 -21.69
CA MET A 110 -2.40 -2.57 -22.89
C MET A 110 -3.61 -1.80 -23.43
N GLY A 111 -3.97 -0.67 -22.80
CA GLY A 111 -5.08 0.17 -23.25
C GLY A 111 -6.40 -0.62 -23.25
N GLU A 112 -7.10 -0.62 -24.39
CA GLU A 112 -8.39 -1.28 -24.57
C GLU A 112 -8.28 -2.76 -25.00
N ILE A 113 -7.07 -3.30 -25.13
CA ILE A 113 -6.86 -4.71 -25.55
C ILE A 113 -7.41 -5.68 -24.49
N ILE A 114 -7.29 -5.32 -23.21
CA ILE A 114 -7.76 -6.15 -22.09
C ILE A 114 -9.12 -5.61 -21.61
N PRO A 115 -10.13 -6.48 -21.41
CA PRO A 115 -11.42 -6.07 -20.87
C PRO A 115 -11.29 -5.33 -19.53
N PHE A 116 -12.10 -4.28 -19.36
CA PHE A 116 -12.14 -3.44 -18.16
C PHE A 116 -12.22 -4.27 -16.87
N GLU A 117 -13.09 -5.27 -16.85
CA GLU A 117 -13.35 -6.11 -15.68
C GLU A 117 -12.10 -6.90 -15.26
N ILE A 118 -11.29 -7.33 -16.22
CA ILE A 118 -10.05 -8.06 -15.97
C ILE A 118 -8.98 -7.12 -15.42
N ILE A 119 -8.82 -5.94 -16.01
CA ILE A 119 -7.88 -4.92 -15.52
C ILE A 119 -8.18 -4.58 -14.07
N VAL A 120 -9.43 -4.21 -13.77
CA VAL A 120 -9.86 -3.83 -12.42
C VAL A 120 -9.69 -4.99 -11.44
N SER A 121 -10.12 -6.20 -11.82
CA SER A 121 -10.04 -7.36 -10.92
C SER A 121 -8.59 -7.69 -10.55
N VAL A 122 -7.68 -7.68 -11.52
CA VAL A 122 -6.27 -7.99 -11.27
C VAL A 122 -5.58 -6.87 -10.49
N ASP A 123 -5.87 -5.60 -10.79
CA ASP A 123 -5.28 -4.47 -10.08
C ASP A 123 -5.71 -4.41 -8.60
N LEU A 124 -7.00 -4.63 -8.31
CA LEU A 124 -7.51 -4.68 -6.93
C LEU A 124 -7.01 -5.92 -6.15
N SER A 125 -6.77 -7.03 -6.86
CA SER A 125 -6.34 -8.28 -6.23
C SER A 125 -5.01 -8.13 -5.49
N PHE A 126 -4.09 -7.30 -5.97
CA PHE A 126 -2.79 -7.09 -5.33
C PHE A 126 -2.93 -6.60 -3.88
N THR A 127 -3.65 -5.51 -3.67
CA THR A 127 -3.82 -4.90 -2.34
C THR A 127 -4.72 -5.74 -1.44
N LEU A 128 -5.72 -6.44 -2.01
CA LEU A 128 -6.57 -7.38 -1.28
C LEU A 128 -5.79 -8.59 -0.76
N LEU A 129 -4.96 -9.21 -1.60
CA LEU A 129 -4.12 -10.34 -1.19
C LEU A 129 -3.10 -9.91 -0.14
N ALA A 130 -2.52 -8.71 -0.28
CA ALA A 130 -1.62 -8.16 0.73
C ALA A 130 -2.34 -7.93 2.07
N ALA A 131 -3.55 -7.35 2.04
CA ALA A 131 -4.38 -7.16 3.23
C ALA A 131 -4.75 -8.49 3.89
N TYR A 132 -5.08 -9.50 3.10
CA TYR A 132 -5.36 -10.86 3.58
C TYR A 132 -4.14 -11.47 4.30
N PHE A 133 -2.96 -11.48 3.66
CA PHE A 133 -1.76 -12.04 4.30
C PHE A 133 -1.40 -11.30 5.58
N LEU A 134 -1.50 -9.98 5.58
CA LEU A 134 -1.26 -9.17 6.75
C LEU A 134 -2.27 -9.50 7.87
N LEU A 135 -3.55 -9.61 7.55
CA LEU A 135 -4.60 -9.94 8.50
C LEU A 135 -4.36 -11.31 9.16
N VAL A 136 -4.01 -12.33 8.37
CA VAL A 136 -3.70 -13.68 8.89
C VAL A 136 -2.60 -13.62 9.95
N MET A 137 -1.49 -12.95 9.66
CA MET A 137 -0.36 -12.82 10.60
C MET A 137 -0.77 -12.11 11.90
N LEU A 138 -1.58 -11.04 11.79
CA LEU A 138 -2.00 -10.25 12.94
C LEU A 138 -3.03 -10.97 13.80
N VAL A 139 -3.99 -11.68 13.18
CA VAL A 139 -5.02 -12.46 13.89
C VAL A 139 -4.38 -13.62 14.65
N GLU A 140 -3.43 -14.34 14.03
CA GLU A 140 -2.74 -15.47 14.65
C GLU A 140 -2.07 -15.09 15.98
N LYS A 141 -1.53 -13.87 16.06
CA LYS A 141 -0.86 -13.35 17.26
C LYS A 141 -1.66 -12.32 18.03
N LYS A 142 -2.95 -12.16 17.71
CA LYS A 142 -3.88 -11.22 18.36
C LYS A 142 -3.32 -9.80 18.46
N GLN A 143 -2.59 -9.37 17.44
CA GLN A 143 -1.94 -8.06 17.36
C GLN A 143 -2.94 -6.96 16.91
N TYR A 144 -4.02 -6.78 17.69
CA TYR A 144 -5.15 -5.90 17.35
C TYR A 144 -4.73 -4.45 17.07
N ARG A 145 -3.71 -3.96 17.79
CA ARG A 145 -3.18 -2.59 17.62
C ARG A 145 -2.59 -2.35 16.24
N ASN A 146 -2.21 -3.41 15.52
CA ASN A 146 -1.64 -3.34 14.17
C ASN A 146 -2.70 -3.53 13.06
N TYR A 147 -3.98 -3.76 13.42
CA TYR A 147 -5.06 -3.92 12.43
C TYR A 147 -5.28 -2.65 11.61
N PHE A 148 -4.85 -1.51 12.13
CA PHE A 148 -4.78 -0.23 11.40
C PHE A 148 -4.16 -0.43 10.01
N ALA A 149 -3.07 -1.18 9.88
CA ALA A 149 -2.43 -1.41 8.59
C ALA A 149 -3.30 -2.22 7.60
N VAL A 150 -4.08 -3.19 8.09
CA VAL A 150 -5.04 -3.95 7.26
C VAL A 150 -6.18 -3.04 6.79
N ILE A 151 -6.74 -2.25 7.71
CA ILE A 151 -7.84 -1.33 7.40
C ILE A 151 -7.38 -0.31 6.34
N ALA A 152 -6.15 0.22 6.45
CA ALA A 152 -5.61 1.11 5.43
C ALA A 152 -5.53 0.45 4.06
N LEU A 153 -5.02 -0.79 3.96
CA LEU A 153 -4.94 -1.50 2.68
C LEU A 153 -6.32 -1.77 2.07
N LEU A 154 -7.33 -2.05 2.88
CA LEU A 154 -8.71 -2.21 2.41
C LEU A 154 -9.28 -0.90 1.87
N ILE A 155 -8.98 0.23 2.52
CA ILE A 155 -9.38 1.56 2.02
C ILE A 155 -8.66 1.92 0.74
N ILE A 156 -7.34 1.69 0.67
CA ILE A 156 -6.57 1.89 -0.55
C ILE A 156 -7.16 1.06 -1.68
N THR A 157 -7.55 -0.20 -1.42
CA THR A 157 -8.25 -1.04 -2.41
C THR A 157 -9.57 -0.42 -2.84
N PHE A 158 -10.39 0.04 -1.89
CA PHE A 158 -11.68 0.66 -2.20
C PHE A 158 -11.51 1.94 -3.04
N LEU A 159 -10.58 2.81 -2.67
CA LEU A 159 -10.25 4.03 -3.39
C LEU A 159 -9.67 3.73 -4.78
N ASN A 160 -8.90 2.64 -4.92
CA ASN A 160 -8.44 2.15 -6.21
C ASN A 160 -9.62 1.78 -7.12
N GLY A 161 -10.59 1.04 -6.58
CA GLY A 161 -11.82 0.70 -7.32
C GLY A 161 -12.59 1.94 -7.76
N LEU A 162 -12.65 2.98 -6.91
CA LEU A 162 -13.25 4.26 -7.27
C LEU A 162 -12.48 5.01 -8.36
N THR A 163 -11.14 4.91 -8.42
CA THR A 163 -10.42 5.48 -9.56
C THR A 163 -10.81 4.81 -10.87
N HIS A 164 -10.88 3.48 -10.92
CA HIS A 164 -11.37 2.79 -12.12
C HIS A 164 -12.82 3.16 -12.46
N TYR A 165 -13.67 3.32 -11.44
CA TYR A 165 -15.05 3.76 -11.63
C TYR A 165 -15.14 5.17 -12.23
N SER A 166 -14.22 6.07 -11.90
CA SER A 166 -14.19 7.46 -12.42
C SER A 166 -14.05 7.53 -13.94
N LEU A 167 -13.50 6.48 -14.58
CA LEU A 167 -13.41 6.38 -16.04
C LEU A 167 -14.77 6.22 -16.72
N ARG A 168 -15.84 5.87 -15.98
CA ARG A 168 -17.19 5.77 -16.54
C ARG A 168 -17.87 7.12 -16.76
N GLY A 169 -17.24 8.24 -16.36
CA GLY A 169 -17.71 9.59 -16.65
C GLY A 169 -18.90 10.06 -15.80
N GLU A 170 -19.21 9.35 -14.71
CA GLU A 170 -20.27 9.75 -13.78
C GLU A 170 -19.83 10.98 -12.95
N PRO A 171 -20.62 12.07 -12.90
CA PRO A 171 -20.23 13.34 -12.28
C PRO A 171 -20.08 13.28 -10.75
N VAL A 172 -20.40 12.14 -10.13
CA VAL A 172 -20.40 11.97 -8.68
C VAL A 172 -18.97 11.76 -8.13
N TYR A 173 -18.02 11.27 -8.95
CA TYR A 173 -16.66 10.94 -8.50
C TYR A 173 -15.57 11.25 -9.52
N GLU A 174 -14.66 12.15 -9.17
CA GLU A 174 -13.48 12.45 -9.99
C GLU A 174 -12.26 11.61 -9.58
N LEU A 175 -11.39 11.34 -10.55
CA LEU A 175 -10.08 10.70 -10.34
C LEU A 175 -9.29 11.38 -9.22
N ARG A 176 -9.28 12.72 -9.23
CA ARG A 176 -8.51 13.55 -8.29
C ARG A 176 -8.80 13.20 -6.83
N ASP A 177 -10.07 12.93 -6.52
CA ASP A 177 -10.50 12.77 -5.13
C ASP A 177 -10.07 11.45 -4.54
N SER A 178 -10.18 10.38 -5.34
CA SER A 178 -9.72 9.06 -4.95
C SER A 178 -8.19 9.04 -4.80
N ILE A 179 -7.46 9.73 -5.68
CA ILE A 179 -6.01 9.88 -5.60
C ILE A 179 -5.60 10.67 -4.35
N HIS A 180 -6.18 11.84 -4.11
CA HIS A 180 -5.86 12.67 -2.94
C HIS A 180 -6.21 11.97 -1.63
N ALA A 181 -7.38 11.32 -1.54
CA ALA A 181 -7.77 10.54 -0.38
C ALA A 181 -6.75 9.42 -0.11
N THR A 182 -6.28 8.74 -1.15
CA THR A 182 -5.28 7.68 -1.02
C THR A 182 -3.94 8.24 -0.53
N ILE A 183 -3.50 9.37 -1.07
CA ILE A 183 -2.27 10.06 -0.63
C ILE A 183 -2.37 10.45 0.86
N LEU A 184 -3.52 10.95 1.31
CA LEU A 184 -3.74 11.32 2.72
C LEU A 184 -3.68 10.09 3.63
N ILE A 185 -4.30 8.97 3.23
CA ILE A 185 -4.23 7.71 3.98
C ILE A 185 -2.78 7.20 4.06
N ILE A 186 -2.06 7.20 2.94
CA ILE A 186 -0.64 6.81 2.91
C ILE A 186 0.19 7.73 3.79
N THR A 187 -0.04 9.05 3.72
CA THR A 187 0.66 10.03 4.54
C THR A 187 0.43 9.76 6.03
N MET A 188 -0.82 9.50 6.42
CA MET A 188 -1.18 9.11 7.78
C MET A 188 -0.43 7.85 8.23
N MET A 189 -0.38 6.82 7.38
CA MET A 189 0.38 5.60 7.66
C MET A 189 1.86 5.88 7.85
N MET A 190 2.47 6.67 6.95
CA MET A 190 3.88 7.02 7.02
C MET A 190 4.20 7.80 8.28
N THR A 191 3.32 8.70 8.73
CA THR A 191 3.48 9.40 10.00
C THR A 191 3.44 8.46 11.20
N VAL A 192 2.44 7.57 11.27
CA VAL A 192 2.29 6.62 12.40
C VAL A 192 3.45 5.63 12.46
N ILE A 193 3.82 5.05 11.31
CA ILE A 193 4.89 4.05 11.22
C ILE A 193 6.25 4.73 11.37
N GLY A 194 6.48 5.86 10.70
CA GLY A 194 7.72 6.63 10.78
C GLY A 194 8.01 7.11 12.20
N GLY A 195 7.00 7.57 12.93
CA GLY A 195 7.12 7.94 14.35
C GLY A 195 7.55 6.77 15.24
N ARG A 196 7.27 5.52 14.86
CA ARG A 196 7.68 4.30 15.59
C ARG A 196 9.06 3.81 15.16
N VAL A 197 9.35 3.88 13.86
CA VAL A 197 10.50 3.23 13.22
C VAL A 197 11.74 4.12 13.24
N THR A 198 11.60 5.43 13.04
CA THR A 198 12.73 6.37 13.05
C THR A 198 13.44 6.44 14.41
N PRO A 199 12.75 6.50 15.57
CA PRO A 199 13.43 6.47 16.87
C PRO A 199 14.16 5.15 17.11
N LEU A 200 13.58 4.03 16.66
CA LEU A 200 14.20 2.71 16.77
C LEU A 200 15.50 2.63 15.97
N PHE A 201 15.50 3.04 14.71
CA PHE A 201 16.71 3.05 13.89
C PHE A 201 17.74 4.06 14.38
N THR A 202 17.30 5.21 14.90
CA THR A 202 18.22 6.21 15.48
C THR A 202 18.90 5.67 16.73
N ALA A 203 18.16 5.00 17.62
CA ALA A 203 18.73 4.35 18.81
C ALA A 203 19.72 3.24 18.42
N ASN A 204 19.35 2.38 17.47
CA ASN A 204 20.22 1.31 16.98
C ASN A 204 21.51 1.83 16.35
N ALA A 205 21.44 2.92 15.59
CA ALA A 205 22.62 3.53 14.95
C ALA A 205 23.54 4.23 15.97
N THR A 206 22.97 4.93 16.95
CA THR A 206 23.73 5.71 17.94
C THR A 206 24.16 4.91 19.17
N LYS A 207 23.59 3.71 19.37
CA LYS A 207 23.73 2.88 20.58
C LYS A 207 23.28 3.61 21.86
N LEU A 208 22.47 4.67 21.72
CA LEU A 208 21.86 5.39 22.83
C LEU A 208 20.46 4.85 23.10
N PRO A 209 19.95 4.97 24.35
CA PRO A 209 18.57 4.58 24.63
C PRO A 209 17.60 5.43 23.76
N PRO A 210 16.51 4.83 23.26
CA PRO A 210 15.53 5.56 22.47
C PRO A 210 14.93 6.71 23.30
N LYS A 211 14.94 7.91 22.71
CA LYS A 211 14.34 9.09 23.35
C LYS A 211 12.86 8.82 23.62
N SER A 212 12.39 9.20 24.82
CA SER A 212 11.00 9.05 25.21
C SER A 212 10.07 9.78 24.24
N ARG A 213 8.94 9.16 23.94
CA ARG A 213 7.87 9.77 23.15
C ARG A 213 7.39 11.06 23.80
N ILE A 214 6.99 12.04 22.98
CA ILE A 214 6.37 13.30 23.42
C ILE A 214 4.89 13.21 23.02
N PRO A 215 3.99 12.72 23.90
CA PRO A 215 2.66 12.30 23.48
C PRO A 215 1.81 13.43 22.89
N TRP A 216 1.91 14.65 23.45
CA TRP A 216 1.15 15.80 22.96
C TRP A 216 1.54 16.17 21.52
N LEU A 217 2.82 16.03 21.17
CA LEU A 217 3.33 16.35 19.84
C LEU A 217 2.90 15.30 18.82
N GLU A 218 2.99 14.01 19.17
CA GLU A 218 2.46 12.91 18.35
C GLU A 218 0.96 13.11 18.08
N ASN A 219 0.19 13.46 19.12
CA ASN A 219 -1.24 13.71 19.01
C ASN A 219 -1.56 14.94 18.16
N ALA A 220 -0.79 16.03 18.30
CA ALA A 220 -0.96 17.23 17.49
C ALA A 220 -0.68 16.98 16.00
N ILE A 221 0.35 16.18 15.67
CA ILE A 221 0.66 15.80 14.29
C ILE A 221 -0.46 14.95 13.70
N LEU A 222 -0.93 13.93 14.44
CA LEU A 222 -2.06 13.12 13.98
C LEU A 222 -3.30 13.98 13.80
N LEU A 223 -3.63 14.84 14.77
CA LEU A 223 -4.75 15.77 14.70
C LEU A 223 -4.66 16.70 13.48
N ASN A 224 -3.47 17.12 13.08
CA ASN A 224 -3.30 17.94 11.88
C ASN A 224 -3.68 17.17 10.59
N ILE A 225 -3.16 15.95 10.42
CA ILE A 225 -3.52 15.08 9.28
C ILE A 225 -5.02 14.82 9.26
N TRP A 226 -5.59 14.69 10.45
CA TRP A 226 -7.01 14.54 10.64
C TRP A 226 -7.85 15.72 10.20
N VAL A 227 -7.47 16.91 10.62
CA VAL A 227 -8.11 18.14 10.17
C VAL A 227 -8.03 18.25 8.65
N LEU A 228 -6.90 17.88 8.03
CA LEU A 228 -6.76 17.87 6.57
C LEU A 228 -7.73 16.88 5.90
N ILE A 229 -7.85 15.64 6.42
CA ILE A 229 -8.84 14.65 5.95
C ILE A 229 -10.26 15.20 6.13
N SER A 230 -10.54 15.90 7.23
CA SER A 230 -11.86 16.48 7.56
C SER A 230 -12.22 17.68 6.69
N ILE A 231 -11.25 18.51 6.31
CA ILE A 231 -11.46 19.60 5.37
C ILE A 231 -11.76 19.02 3.99
N TYR A 232 -11.00 17.99 3.58
CA TYR A 232 -11.25 17.28 2.33
C TYR A 232 -12.61 16.56 2.33
N HIS A 233 -13.12 16.18 3.50
CA HIS A 233 -14.39 15.47 3.70
C HIS A 233 -15.64 16.26 3.31
N GLN A 234 -15.61 17.60 3.44
CA GLN A 234 -16.79 18.43 3.24
C GLN A 234 -17.38 18.33 1.82
N TYR A 235 -16.64 17.73 0.89
CA TYR A 235 -17.00 17.72 -0.51
C TYR A 235 -17.52 16.35 -1.00
N ILE A 236 -17.10 15.18 -0.47
CA ILE A 236 -17.26 13.88 -1.20
C ILE A 236 -17.34 12.62 -0.29
N LEU A 237 -18.19 11.65 -0.67
CA LEU A 237 -18.54 10.40 0.07
C LEU A 237 -17.36 9.48 0.47
N PRO A 238 -16.38 9.10 -0.39
CA PRO A 238 -15.22 8.28 -0.03
C PRO A 238 -14.32 8.91 1.04
N VAL A 239 -14.30 10.24 1.10
CA VAL A 239 -13.56 10.97 2.14
C VAL A 239 -14.28 10.86 3.50
N ARG A 240 -15.59 10.57 3.50
CA ARG A 240 -16.35 10.21 4.71
C ARG A 240 -15.94 8.89 5.33
N LEU A 241 -15.69 7.90 4.49
CA LEU A 241 -15.16 6.61 4.93
C LEU A 241 -13.74 6.80 5.51
N CYS A 242 -12.91 7.61 4.82
CA CYS A 242 -11.56 7.93 5.28
C CYS A 242 -11.57 8.61 6.66
N PHE A 243 -12.43 9.61 6.86
CA PHE A 243 -12.57 10.31 8.14
C PHE A 243 -12.96 9.36 9.29
N LEU A 244 -13.98 8.52 9.08
CA LEU A 244 -14.43 7.57 10.11
C LEU A 244 -13.34 6.56 10.48
N VAL A 245 -12.56 6.17 9.49
CA VAL A 245 -11.49 5.20 9.71
C VAL A 245 -10.28 5.86 10.36
N SER A 246 -9.88 7.06 9.95
CA SER A 246 -8.82 7.79 10.65
C SER A 246 -9.19 7.92 12.13
N THR A 247 -10.49 7.95 12.51
CA THR A 247 -10.96 8.00 13.93
C THR A 247 -10.53 6.77 14.66
N LEU A 248 -10.74 5.62 14.03
CA LEU A 248 -10.29 4.35 14.54
C LEU A 248 -8.75 4.28 14.62
N PHE A 249 -8.02 4.82 13.63
CA PHE A 249 -6.55 4.90 13.65
C PHE A 249 -6.04 5.74 14.83
N TYR A 250 -6.61 6.94 15.04
CA TYR A 250 -6.25 7.80 16.17
C TYR A 250 -6.46 7.07 17.49
N MET A 251 -7.64 6.50 17.69
CA MET A 251 -7.99 5.79 18.92
C MET A 251 -7.07 4.58 19.17
N CYS A 252 -6.68 3.84 18.13
CA CYS A 252 -5.73 2.73 18.25
C CYS A 252 -4.28 3.17 18.52
N SER A 253 -3.91 4.40 18.16
CA SER A 253 -2.57 4.94 18.39
C SER A 253 -2.32 5.38 19.85
N PHE A 254 -3.40 5.64 20.63
CA PHE A 254 -3.35 6.27 21.96
C PHE A 254 -2.96 5.36 23.13
N ASP A 255 -2.82 4.05 22.93
CA ASP A 255 -2.51 3.15 24.04
C ASP A 255 -1.00 3.22 24.42
N SER A 256 -0.69 4.08 25.39
CA SER A 256 0.66 4.54 25.75
C SER A 256 1.53 3.51 26.51
N ASN A 257 1.04 2.29 26.74
CA ASN A 257 1.54 1.49 27.86
C ASN A 257 2.46 0.29 27.56
N GLN A 258 3.00 0.08 26.35
CA GLN A 258 3.95 -1.04 26.16
C GLN A 258 5.11 -0.79 25.17
N LYS A 259 6.25 -1.39 25.53
CA LYS A 259 7.52 -1.45 24.80
C LYS A 259 7.36 -2.22 23.49
N PHE A 260 8.14 -1.79 22.50
CA PHE A 260 8.30 -2.41 21.18
C PHE A 260 8.63 -3.89 21.26
#